data_AF-A0A838Q9Y2-F1
#
_entry.id   AF-A0A838Q9Y2-F1
#
_cell.length_a   1.000
_cell.length_b   1.000
_cell.length_c   1.000
_cell.angle_alpha   90.00
_cell.angle_beta   90.00
_cell.angle_gamma   90.00
#
_symmetry.space_group_name_H-M   'P 1'
#
loop_
_entity.id
_entity.type
_entity.pdbx_description
1 polymer ?
#
loop_
_entity_poly.entity_id
_entity_poly.type
_entity_poly.pdbx_seq_one_letter_code
_entity_poly.pdbx_strand_id
1 'polypeptide(L)'
;MQTSAESKSKGFFRSSPSTAFDQYLQDIQKLPLITDAEEERRLARRAQGGDEKAAERLVTANLRFVISYVKKYQGHGLDLSELVAIGNEGLLKAVRKFDPEQGVKFISYAVWWVRQAVLKALAEQTRSVRIPLNQNSQLIKLARAQTVLSQVLKRDPTDHEIG
;
A
#
# COMPACT_ATOMS: atom_id res chain seq x y z
N MET A 1 5.54 -31.10 60.89
CA MET A 1 5.47 -32.20 59.90
C MET A 1 5.34 -31.59 58.51
N GLN A 2 6.33 -31.82 57.66
CA GLN A 2 6.29 -31.62 56.21
C GLN A 2 5.35 -32.65 55.56
N THR A 3 4.77 -32.31 54.41
CA THR A 3 5.02 -33.02 53.14
C THR A 3 4.69 -32.12 51.94
N SER A 4 5.62 -32.05 51.00
CA SER A 4 5.59 -31.36 49.71
C SER A 4 4.59 -31.95 48.71
N ALA A 5 4.19 -31.12 47.73
CA ALA A 5 4.08 -31.54 46.33
C ALA A 5 4.29 -30.32 45.40
N GLU A 6 5.45 -30.27 44.74
CA GLU A 6 5.66 -29.43 43.55
C GLU A 6 4.92 -30.03 42.35
N SER A 7 4.41 -29.20 41.43
CA SER A 7 4.58 -29.42 39.99
C SER A 7 4.32 -28.16 39.16
N LYS A 8 5.19 -27.98 38.15
CA LYS A 8 5.39 -26.82 37.27
C LYS A 8 4.36 -26.75 36.14
N SER A 9 4.16 -25.55 35.60
CA SER A 9 4.10 -25.36 34.13
C SER A 9 4.45 -23.92 33.74
N LYS A 10 5.60 -23.79 33.07
CA LYS A 10 6.04 -22.58 32.35
C LYS A 10 5.22 -22.45 31.07
N GLY A 11 4.46 -21.36 30.94
CA GLY A 11 3.98 -20.87 29.65
C GLY A 11 5.02 -19.95 29.02
N PHE A 12 5.83 -20.50 28.12
CA PHE A 12 6.77 -19.80 27.24
C PHE A 12 6.04 -18.67 26.48
N PHE A 13 6.23 -17.40 26.86
CA PHE A 13 6.06 -16.31 25.89
C PHE A 13 7.24 -16.40 24.93
N ARG A 14 7.08 -17.20 23.88
CA ARG A 14 7.92 -17.06 22.69
C ARG A 14 7.63 -15.66 22.16
N SER A 15 8.61 -14.76 22.28
CA SER A 15 8.71 -13.62 21.37
C SER A 15 8.63 -14.19 19.95
N SER A 16 7.49 -14.03 19.29
CA SER A 16 7.39 -14.32 17.86
C SER A 16 8.52 -13.56 17.18
N PRO A 17 9.35 -14.20 16.34
CA PRO A 17 10.32 -13.46 15.55
C PRO A 17 9.53 -12.43 14.76
N SER A 18 9.86 -11.15 14.93
CA SER A 18 9.33 -10.10 14.05
C SER A 18 9.57 -10.57 12.62
N THR A 19 8.51 -10.63 11.82
CA THR A 19 8.69 -10.93 10.40
C THR A 19 9.59 -9.85 9.79
N ALA A 20 10.32 -10.15 8.71
CA ALA A 20 11.15 -9.15 8.04
C ALA A 20 10.35 -7.87 7.68
N PHE A 21 9.04 -8.04 7.42
CA PHE A 21 8.12 -6.95 7.20
C PHE A 21 7.81 -6.13 8.47
N ASP A 22 7.65 -6.77 9.63
CA ASP A 22 7.51 -6.05 10.91
C ASP A 22 8.74 -5.21 11.24
N GLN A 23 9.93 -5.76 11.00
CA GLN A 23 11.19 -5.02 11.17
C GLN A 23 11.24 -3.80 10.24
N TYR A 24 10.88 -3.97 8.96
CA TYR A 24 10.74 -2.86 8.02
C TYR A 24 9.76 -1.79 8.52
N LEU A 25 8.59 -2.18 9.04
CA LEU A 25 7.59 -1.25 9.58
C LEU A 25 8.11 -0.49 10.81
N GLN A 26 8.99 -1.08 11.62
CA GLN A 26 9.62 -0.40 12.74
C GLN A 26 10.70 0.57 12.28
N ASP A 27 11.49 0.21 11.27
CA ASP A 27 12.60 1.04 10.82
C ASP A 27 12.13 2.30 10.10
N ILE A 28 11.09 2.21 9.28
CA ILE A 28 10.51 3.38 8.62
C ILE A 28 9.85 4.38 9.59
N GLN A 29 9.45 3.93 10.79
CA GLN A 29 8.87 4.83 11.80
C GLN A 29 9.93 5.74 12.40
N LYS A 30 11.19 5.28 12.43
CA LYS A 30 12.35 6.03 12.94
C LYS A 30 12.90 7.02 11.90
N LEU A 31 12.51 6.88 10.63
CA LEU A 31 12.99 7.78 9.58
C LEU A 31 12.46 9.20 9.81
N PRO A 32 13.33 10.22 9.68
CA PRO A 32 12.92 11.61 9.88
C PRO A 32 11.94 12.04 8.79
N LEU A 33 10.88 12.75 9.16
CA LEU A 33 9.96 13.37 8.21
C LEU A 33 10.56 14.64 7.62
N ILE A 34 10.01 15.11 6.51
CA ILE A 34 10.25 16.46 5.99
C ILE A 34 9.00 17.27 6.31
N THR A 35 9.12 18.26 7.18
CA THR A 35 8.00 19.13 7.59
C THR A 35 8.04 20.49 6.92
N ASP A 36 9.24 20.94 6.55
CA ASP A 36 9.44 22.21 5.86
C ASP A 36 9.24 22.07 4.34
N ALA A 37 8.38 22.91 3.79
CA ALA A 37 8.08 22.92 2.36
C ALA A 37 9.27 23.41 1.51
N GLU A 38 10.09 24.32 2.05
CA GLU A 38 11.29 24.79 1.34
C GLU A 38 12.38 23.71 1.30
N GLU A 39 12.54 22.95 2.39
CA GLU A 39 13.39 21.75 2.39
C GLU A 39 12.91 20.72 1.34
N GLU A 40 11.61 20.42 1.27
CA GLU A 40 11.05 19.51 0.26
C GLU A 40 11.39 19.96 -1.16
N ARG A 41 11.17 21.25 -1.47
CA ARG A 41 11.49 21.83 -2.78
C ARG A 41 12.98 21.75 -3.10
N ARG A 42 13.85 22.06 -2.13
CA ARG A 42 15.31 22.00 -2.30
C ARG A 42 15.78 20.58 -2.58
N LEU A 43 15.26 19.59 -1.86
CA LEU A 43 15.57 18.18 -2.09
C LEU A 43 15.06 17.71 -3.46
N ALA A 44 13.84 18.09 -3.83
CA ALA A 44 13.28 17.78 -5.13
C ALA A 44 14.11 18.34 -6.29
N ARG A 45 14.55 19.61 -6.22
CA ARG A 45 15.43 20.20 -7.26
C ARG A 45 16.75 19.44 -7.39
N ARG A 46 17.38 19.10 -6.27
CA ARG A 46 18.62 18.32 -6.26
C ARG A 46 18.41 16.93 -6.84
N ALA A 47 17.32 16.25 -6.46
CA ALA A 47 16.96 14.94 -6.99
C ALA A 47 16.73 14.99 -8.51
N GLN A 48 16.08 16.03 -9.01
CA GLN A 48 15.90 16.27 -10.45
C GLN A 48 17.25 16.51 -11.17
N GLY A 49 18.19 17.15 -10.49
CA GLY A 49 19.58 17.33 -10.95
C GLY A 49 20.47 16.08 -10.84
N GLY A 50 19.92 14.92 -10.47
CA GLY A 50 20.65 13.65 -10.38
C GLY A 50 21.28 13.35 -9.02
N ASP A 51 21.00 14.13 -7.97
CA ASP A 51 21.48 13.86 -6.63
C ASP A 51 20.73 12.67 -5.99
N GLU A 52 21.38 11.51 -5.99
CA GLU A 52 20.81 10.28 -5.44
C GLU A 52 20.50 10.37 -3.95
N LYS A 53 21.30 11.10 -3.16
CA LYS A 53 21.05 11.27 -1.72
C LYS A 53 19.82 12.14 -1.48
N ALA A 54 19.61 13.16 -2.30
CA ALA A 54 18.41 13.98 -2.24
C ALA A 54 17.16 13.17 -2.62
N ALA A 55 17.27 12.34 -3.67
CA ALA A 55 16.21 11.43 -4.08
C ALA A 55 15.88 10.41 -2.97
N GLU A 56 16.88 9.78 -2.38
CA GLU A 56 16.73 8.83 -1.27
C GLU A 56 16.08 9.50 -0.05
N ARG A 57 16.51 10.71 0.31
CA ARG A 57 15.91 11.48 1.41
C ARG A 57 14.44 11.78 1.16
N LEU A 58 14.08 12.14 -0.07
CA LEU A 58 12.69 12.41 -0.45
C LEU A 58 11.83 11.13 -0.44
N VAL A 59 12.38 9.99 -0.88
CA VAL A 59 11.70 8.68 -0.79
C VAL A 59 11.48 8.28 0.66
N THR A 60 12.55 8.24 1.46
CA THR A 60 12.55 7.75 2.84
C THR A 60 11.60 8.55 3.75
N ALA A 61 11.53 9.87 3.57
CA ALA A 61 10.59 10.74 4.28
C ALA A 61 9.11 10.39 4.02
N ASN A 62 8.81 9.74 2.89
CA ASN A 62 7.45 9.49 2.40
C ASN A 62 7.02 8.01 2.47
N LEU A 63 7.87 7.09 2.94
CA LEU A 63 7.52 5.66 3.05
C LEU A 63 6.31 5.40 3.95
N ARG A 64 6.16 6.18 5.03
CA ARG A 64 5.01 6.09 5.94
C ARG A 64 3.69 6.43 5.25
N PHE A 65 3.72 7.39 4.33
CA PHE A 65 2.56 7.75 3.51
C PHE A 65 2.17 6.62 2.56
N VAL A 66 3.13 5.93 1.95
CA VAL A 66 2.82 4.80 1.06
C VAL A 66 2.02 3.74 1.79
N ILE A 67 2.44 3.36 3.00
CA ILE A 67 1.72 2.36 3.80
C ILE A 67 0.30 2.79 4.11
N SER A 68 0.10 4.04 4.57
CA SER A 68 -1.26 4.52 4.84
C SER A 68 -2.11 4.58 3.58
N TYR A 69 -1.50 4.90 2.43
CA TYR A 69 -2.18 4.96 1.15
C TYR A 69 -2.60 3.57 0.64
N VAL A 70 -1.73 2.57 0.74
CA VAL A 70 -1.96 1.25 0.12
C VAL A 70 -2.86 0.33 0.95
N LYS A 71 -3.01 0.58 2.26
CA LYS A 71 -3.91 -0.18 3.15
C LYS A 71 -5.33 -0.33 2.61
N LYS A 72 -5.85 0.67 1.89
CA LYS A 72 -7.19 0.64 1.29
C LYS A 72 -7.34 -0.38 0.13
N TYR A 73 -6.25 -0.98 -0.34
CA TYR A 73 -6.24 -1.99 -1.39
C TYR A 73 -6.04 -3.42 -0.86
N GLN A 74 -5.95 -3.59 0.47
CA GLN A 74 -5.88 -4.92 1.07
C GLN A 74 -7.17 -5.73 0.81
N GLY A 75 -7.06 -7.06 0.85
CA GLY A 75 -8.20 -7.95 0.61
C GLY A 75 -8.53 -8.15 -0.87
N HIS A 76 -7.69 -7.65 -1.78
CA HIS A 76 -7.85 -7.80 -3.23
C HIS A 76 -6.76 -8.68 -3.85
N GLY A 77 -6.36 -9.75 -3.15
CA GLY A 77 -5.45 -10.79 -3.69
C GLY A 77 -3.96 -10.53 -3.52
N LEU A 78 -3.55 -9.35 -3.02
CA LEU A 78 -2.18 -9.08 -2.59
C LEU A 78 -2.13 -8.83 -1.10
N ASP A 79 -1.07 -9.30 -0.45
CA ASP A 79 -0.81 -9.01 0.95
C ASP A 79 -0.32 -7.55 1.13
N LEU A 80 -0.27 -7.08 2.38
CA LEU A 80 0.15 -5.71 2.67
C LEU A 80 1.62 -5.47 2.30
N SER A 81 2.49 -6.48 2.43
CA SER A 81 3.91 -6.35 2.15
C SER A 81 4.17 -6.16 0.66
N GLU A 82 3.45 -6.90 -0.19
CA GLU A 82 3.47 -6.78 -1.65
C GLU A 82 2.93 -5.42 -2.08
N LEU A 83 1.77 -5.00 -1.54
CA LEU A 83 1.18 -3.69 -1.83
C LEU A 83 2.13 -2.54 -1.47
N VAL A 84 2.83 -2.64 -0.34
CA VAL A 84 3.83 -1.64 0.08
C VAL A 84 5.04 -1.63 -0.85
N ALA A 85 5.56 -2.80 -1.24
CA ALA A 85 6.66 -2.88 -2.20
C ALA A 85 6.30 -2.21 -3.54
N ILE A 86 5.14 -2.55 -4.10
CA ILE A 86 4.62 -1.95 -5.34
C ILE A 86 4.39 -0.44 -5.18
N GLY A 87 3.82 -0.03 -4.04
CA GLY A 87 3.62 1.38 -3.73
C GLY A 87 4.93 2.16 -3.67
N ASN A 88 5.98 1.57 -3.08
CA ASN A 88 7.31 2.14 -3.00
C ASN A 88 7.95 2.29 -4.40
N GLU A 89 7.74 1.33 -5.31
CA GLU A 89 8.15 1.48 -6.71
C GLU A 89 7.44 2.66 -7.40
N GLY A 90 6.15 2.83 -7.13
CA GLY A 90 5.38 3.98 -7.59
C GLY A 90 5.94 5.30 -7.04
N LEU A 91 6.28 5.34 -5.75
CA LEU A 91 6.90 6.50 -5.11
C LEU A 91 8.26 6.83 -5.74
N LEU A 92 9.11 5.83 -6.00
CA LEU A 92 10.42 6.04 -6.65
C LEU A 92 10.25 6.63 -8.06
N LYS A 93 9.26 6.16 -8.82
CA LYS A 93 8.90 6.74 -10.13
C LYS A 93 8.44 8.19 -10.00
N ALA A 94 7.69 8.51 -8.95
CA ALA A 94 7.27 9.88 -8.67
C ALA A 94 8.48 10.79 -8.42
N VAL A 95 9.43 10.38 -7.57
CA VAL A 95 10.65 11.17 -7.28
C VAL A 95 11.43 11.49 -8.54
N ARG A 96 11.59 10.52 -9.45
CA ARG A 96 12.34 10.70 -10.71
C ARG A 96 11.67 11.66 -11.70
N LYS A 97 10.36 11.85 -11.61
CA LYS A 97 9.57 12.63 -12.57
C LYS A 97 8.96 13.90 -11.98
N PHE A 98 9.11 14.10 -10.67
CA PHE A 98 8.55 15.24 -9.99
C PHE A 98 9.30 16.51 -10.38
N ASP A 99 8.52 17.56 -10.63
CA ASP A 99 9.01 18.88 -10.96
C ASP A 99 8.56 19.86 -9.86
N PRO A 100 9.48 20.33 -9.00
CA PRO A 100 9.14 21.22 -7.89
C PRO A 100 8.68 22.61 -8.35
N GLU A 101 8.93 23.00 -9.59
CA GLU A 101 8.58 24.33 -10.11
C GLU A 101 7.09 24.43 -10.51
N GLN A 102 6.36 23.29 -10.55
CA GLN A 102 4.92 23.27 -10.81
C GLN A 102 4.06 23.75 -9.64
N GLY A 103 4.67 24.08 -8.49
CA GLY A 103 3.97 24.68 -7.34
C GLY A 103 3.09 23.72 -6.54
N VAL A 104 3.13 22.41 -6.83
CA VAL A 104 2.39 21.38 -6.09
C VAL A 104 3.29 20.65 -5.10
N LYS A 105 2.74 20.22 -3.96
CA LYS A 105 3.46 19.39 -2.98
C LYS A 105 3.83 18.04 -3.58
N PHE A 106 4.98 17.50 -3.20
CA PHE A 106 5.45 16.21 -3.73
C PHE A 106 4.43 15.08 -3.51
N ILE A 107 3.85 14.99 -2.30
CA ILE A 107 2.85 13.95 -1.97
C ILE A 107 1.64 14.00 -2.91
N SER A 108 1.17 15.19 -3.29
CA SER A 108 0.05 15.35 -4.21
C SER A 108 0.35 14.71 -5.57
N TYR A 109 1.59 14.83 -6.05
CA TYR A 109 2.06 14.20 -7.27
C TYR A 109 2.27 12.68 -7.10
N ALA A 110 2.87 12.27 -5.98
CA ALA A 110 3.17 10.87 -5.69
C ALA A 110 1.92 9.97 -5.62
N VAL A 111 0.79 10.50 -5.14
CA VAL A 111 -0.50 9.78 -5.08
C VAL A 111 -0.85 9.13 -6.42
N TRP A 112 -0.66 9.84 -7.53
CA TRP A 112 -0.98 9.33 -8.87
C TRP A 112 -0.11 8.11 -9.24
N TRP A 113 1.19 8.19 -8.99
CA TRP A 113 2.14 7.13 -9.31
C TRP A 113 1.96 5.90 -8.43
N VAL A 114 1.76 6.09 -7.12
CA VAL A 114 1.47 5.01 -6.17
C VAL A 114 0.17 4.31 -6.57
N ARG A 115 -0.89 5.07 -6.85
CA ARG A 115 -2.17 4.52 -7.32
C ARG A 115 -2.01 3.72 -8.61
N GLN A 116 -1.30 4.27 -9.59
CA GLN A 116 -1.11 3.64 -10.89
C GLN A 116 -0.34 2.32 -10.74
N ALA A 117 0.71 2.29 -9.90
CA ALA A 117 1.50 1.09 -9.65
C ALA A 117 0.64 -0.01 -9.01
N VAL A 118 -0.08 0.32 -7.93
CA VAL A 118 -0.93 -0.64 -7.21
C VAL A 118 -2.05 -1.19 -8.09
N LEU A 119 -2.78 -0.32 -8.79
CA LEU A 119 -3.87 -0.76 -9.66
C LEU A 119 -3.37 -1.63 -10.82
N LYS A 120 -2.19 -1.32 -11.38
CA LYS A 120 -1.56 -2.14 -12.41
C LYS A 120 -1.22 -3.54 -11.87
N ALA A 121 -0.57 -3.61 -10.71
CA ALA A 121 -0.17 -4.89 -10.12
C ALA A 121 -1.39 -5.74 -9.72
N LEU A 122 -2.43 -5.13 -9.16
CA LEU A 122 -3.68 -5.84 -8.88
C LEU A 122 -4.29 -6.43 -10.16
N ALA A 123 -4.33 -5.66 -11.25
CA ALA A 123 -4.86 -6.15 -12.52
C ALA A 123 -4.02 -7.30 -13.12
N GLU A 124 -2.72 -7.33 -12.87
CA GLU A 124 -1.78 -8.35 -13.36
C GLU A 124 -1.77 -9.62 -12.48
N GLN A 125 -1.92 -9.49 -11.16
CA GLN A 125 -1.79 -10.62 -10.21
C GLN A 125 -3.12 -11.28 -9.82
N THR A 126 -4.24 -10.55 -9.83
CA THR A 126 -5.55 -11.12 -9.41
C THR A 126 -6.22 -12.01 -10.46
N ARG A 127 -5.61 -12.21 -11.63
CA ARG A 127 -6.22 -12.97 -12.72
C ARG A 127 -5.30 -14.08 -13.20
N SER A 128 -5.70 -15.34 -12.96
CA SER A 128 -5.14 -16.52 -13.67
C SER A 128 -5.35 -16.45 -15.20
N VAL A 129 -6.23 -15.57 -15.70
CA VAL A 129 -6.43 -15.30 -17.13
C VAL A 129 -6.58 -13.78 -17.39
N ARG A 130 -5.65 -13.21 -18.16
CA ARG A 130 -5.51 -11.77 -18.46
C ARG A 130 -6.67 -11.24 -19.32
N ILE A 131 -7.42 -10.23 -18.85
CA ILE A 131 -8.47 -9.53 -19.65
C ILE A 131 -8.19 -8.01 -19.65
N PRO A 132 -8.33 -7.30 -20.79
CA PRO A 132 -7.96 -5.89 -20.93
C PRO A 132 -8.79 -4.90 -20.10
N LEU A 133 -8.16 -3.78 -19.74
CA LEU A 133 -8.68 -2.73 -18.84
C LEU A 133 -9.97 -2.03 -19.33
N ASN A 134 -10.30 -2.10 -20.63
CA ASN A 134 -11.46 -1.44 -21.22
C ASN A 134 -12.81 -2.11 -20.91
N GLN A 135 -12.82 -3.31 -20.30
CA GLN A 135 -14.05 -4.01 -19.90
C GLN A 135 -14.35 -3.95 -18.39
N ASN A 136 -13.48 -3.32 -17.60
CA ASN A 136 -13.59 -3.30 -16.13
C ASN A 136 -14.79 -2.48 -15.62
N SER A 137 -15.26 -1.50 -16.39
CA SER A 137 -16.43 -0.70 -16.06
C SER A 137 -17.72 -1.53 -16.06
N GLN A 138 -17.81 -2.55 -16.91
CA GLN A 138 -18.98 -3.42 -16.96
C GLN A 138 -19.00 -4.41 -15.80
N LEU A 139 -17.85 -4.96 -15.42
CA LEU A 139 -17.75 -5.87 -14.26
C LEU A 139 -18.03 -5.16 -12.92
N ILE A 140 -17.57 -3.92 -12.74
CA ILE A 140 -17.89 -3.12 -11.54
C ILE A 140 -19.38 -2.76 -11.50
N LYS A 141 -19.99 -2.48 -12.66
CA LYS A 141 -21.45 -2.27 -12.75
C LYS A 141 -22.22 -3.54 -12.41
N LEU A 142 -21.79 -4.69 -12.91
CA LEU A 142 -22.38 -5.99 -12.63
C LEU A 142 -22.29 -6.34 -11.13
N ALA A 143 -21.11 -6.19 -10.52
CA ALA A 143 -20.90 -6.46 -9.09
C ALA A 143 -21.70 -5.52 -8.18
N ARG A 144 -21.88 -4.25 -8.59
CA ARG A 144 -22.77 -3.30 -7.89
C ARG A 144 -24.22 -3.68 -8.06
N ALA A 145 -24.66 -4.04 -9.28
CA ALA A 145 -26.02 -4.48 -9.54
C ALA A 145 -26.34 -5.73 -8.71
N GLN A 146 -25.44 -6.70 -8.66
CA GLN A 146 -25.57 -7.93 -7.88
C GLN A 146 -25.68 -7.63 -6.37
N THR A 147 -24.83 -6.74 -5.84
CA THR A 147 -24.89 -6.32 -4.43
C THR A 147 -26.23 -5.64 -4.09
N VAL A 148 -26.70 -4.74 -4.96
CA VAL A 148 -27.98 -4.03 -4.78
C VAL A 148 -29.16 -5.01 -4.86
N LEU A 149 -29.17 -5.88 -5.86
CA LEU A 149 -30.21 -6.91 -6.03
C LEU A 149 -30.25 -7.88 -4.85
N SER A 150 -29.10 -8.31 -4.34
CA SER A 150 -29.01 -9.19 -3.18
C SER A 150 -29.60 -8.56 -1.91
N GLN A 151 -29.39 -7.24 -1.73
CA GLN A 151 -29.96 -6.50 -0.60
C GLN A 151 -31.49 -6.37 -0.70
N VAL A 152 -32.01 -6.16 -1.91
CA VAL A 152 -33.45 -6.06 -2.17
C VAL A 152 -34.14 -7.42 -2.06
N LEU A 153 -33.52 -8.46 -2.62
CA LEU A 153 -34.10 -9.80 -2.71
C LEU A 153 -33.88 -10.65 -1.45
N LYS A 154 -32.97 -10.24 -0.56
CA LYS A 154 -32.52 -11.01 0.63
C LYS A 154 -32.10 -12.45 0.31
N ARG A 155 -31.69 -12.68 -0.94
CA ARG A 155 -31.12 -13.91 -1.49
C ARG A 155 -30.16 -13.53 -2.61
N ASP A 156 -29.28 -14.44 -2.99
CA ASP A 156 -28.43 -14.22 -4.15
C ASP A 156 -29.29 -14.11 -5.44
N PRO A 157 -29.06 -13.08 -6.28
CA PRO A 157 -29.77 -12.91 -7.54
C PRO A 157 -29.33 -13.97 -8.56
N THR A 158 -30.28 -14.45 -9.34
CA THR A 158 -30.08 -15.45 -10.39
C THR A 158 -29.57 -14.80 -11.67
N ASP A 159 -28.91 -15.58 -12.54
CA ASP A 159 -28.29 -15.07 -13.77
C ASP A 159 -29.26 -14.32 -14.70
N HIS A 160 -30.55 -14.69 -14.69
CA HIS A 160 -31.61 -14.00 -15.42
C HIS A 160 -31.99 -12.62 -14.86
N GLU A 161 -31.66 -12.32 -13.61
CA GLU A 161 -31.95 -11.04 -12.94
C GLU A 161 -30.79 -10.03 -13.10
N ILE A 162 -29.62 -10.49 -13.57
CA ILE A 162 -28.38 -9.70 -13.69
C ILE A 162 -28.06 -9.34 -15.17
N GLY A 163 -28.78 -9.93 -16.12
CA GLY A 163 -28.60 -9.78 -17.58
C GLY A 163 -29.57 -8.82 -18.25
#